data_AF-A0A8T0VLD6-F1
#
_entry.id   AF-A0A8T0VLD6-F1
#
_cell.length_a   1.000
_cell.length_b   1.000
_cell.length_c   1.000
_cell.angle_alpha   90.00
_cell.angle_beta   90.00
_cell.angle_gamma   90.00
#
_symmetry.space_group_name_H-M   'P 1'
#
loop_
_entity.id
_entity.type
_entity.pdbx_description
1 polymer ?
#
loop_
_entity_poly.entity_id
_entity_poly.type
_entity_poly.pdbx_seq_one_letter_code
_entity_poly.pdbx_strand_id
1 'polypeptide(L)'
;MESTNMHSFDSILFNRMDPNSSYYLEITSVPNPRSHKDISGYVFDMVVDADLTNFKDFVDEVVEKYPPRFNEQPTIAYYDLASSTYLEVKSYQELLQMFAKHADTKTVNMFFSCNLPNETPQWPTITASQSTQPTHEPN
;
A
#
# COMPACT_ATOMS: atom_id res chain seq x y z
N MET A 1 11.14 -0.36 -29.68
CA MET A 1 9.87 0.40 -29.54
C MET A 1 8.89 -0.55 -28.90
N GLU A 2 8.88 -0.61 -27.57
CA GLU A 2 7.89 -1.39 -26.82
C GLU A 2 7.72 -0.66 -25.49
N SER A 3 6.88 0.38 -25.52
CA SER A 3 6.35 0.99 -24.31
C SER A 3 5.03 0.28 -24.03
N THR A 4 5.12 -0.63 -23.07
CA THR A 4 4.08 -1.47 -22.53
C THR A 4 2.85 -0.63 -22.15
N ASN A 5 1.69 -1.12 -22.58
CA ASN A 5 0.34 -0.66 -22.25
C ASN A 5 0.08 -0.74 -20.73
N MET A 6 0.64 0.19 -19.95
CA MET A 6 0.39 0.30 -18.50
C MET A 6 -0.07 1.70 -18.08
N HIS A 7 -0.39 2.58 -19.03
CA HIS A 7 -0.80 3.96 -18.75
C HIS A 7 -2.23 4.31 -19.18
N SER A 8 -2.95 3.44 -19.90
CA SER A 8 -4.18 3.89 -20.58
C SER A 8 -5.48 3.73 -19.79
N PHE A 9 -5.58 2.80 -18.84
CA PHE A 9 -6.80 2.63 -18.03
C PHE A 9 -6.81 3.54 -16.81
N ASP A 10 -5.70 3.61 -16.06
CA ASP A 10 -5.59 4.48 -14.87
C ASP A 10 -5.64 5.97 -15.22
N SER A 11 -5.07 6.38 -16.36
CA SER A 11 -5.14 7.78 -16.80
C SER A 11 -6.56 8.26 -17.09
N ILE A 12 -7.50 7.37 -17.48
CA ILE A 12 -8.88 7.77 -17.78
C ILE A 12 -9.67 8.03 -16.49
N LEU A 13 -9.43 7.25 -15.43
CA LEU A 13 -10.03 7.46 -14.12
C LEU A 13 -9.41 8.67 -13.41
N PHE A 14 -8.07 8.84 -13.48
CA PHE A 14 -7.37 9.98 -12.91
C PHE A 14 -7.81 11.32 -13.52
N ASN A 15 -8.09 11.35 -14.83
CA ASN A 15 -8.57 12.57 -15.51
C ASN A 15 -10.01 12.97 -15.16
N ARG A 16 -10.78 12.11 -14.47
CA ARG A 16 -12.16 12.40 -14.03
C ARG A 16 -12.26 12.74 -12.54
N MET A 17 -11.28 12.36 -11.72
CA MET A 17 -11.25 12.64 -10.29
C MET A 17 -10.60 14.01 -9.98
N ASP A 18 -10.88 14.58 -8.80
CA ASP A 18 -10.30 15.86 -8.40
C ASP A 18 -8.80 15.67 -8.13
N PRO A 19 -7.88 16.34 -8.86
CA PRO A 19 -6.45 16.20 -8.66
C PRO A 19 -5.97 16.61 -7.26
N ASN A 20 -6.77 17.41 -6.53
CA ASN A 20 -6.43 17.82 -5.17
C ASN A 20 -6.69 16.71 -4.14
N SER A 21 -7.73 15.90 -4.33
CA SER A 21 -8.11 14.82 -3.41
C SER A 21 -7.68 13.43 -3.90
N SER A 22 -7.17 13.30 -5.13
CA SER A 22 -6.72 12.02 -5.69
C SER A 22 -5.33 11.60 -5.18
N TYR A 23 -5.20 10.35 -4.74
CA TYR A 23 -3.95 9.73 -4.29
C TYR A 23 -3.72 8.40 -5.02
N TYR A 24 -2.48 8.19 -5.46
CA TYR A 24 -2.01 6.91 -5.96
C TYR A 24 -1.51 6.04 -4.81
N LEU A 25 -2.04 4.82 -4.70
CA LEU A 25 -1.69 3.87 -3.66
C LEU A 25 -1.01 2.67 -4.30
N GLU A 26 0.24 2.41 -3.92
CA GLU A 26 0.90 1.14 -4.21
C GLU A 26 0.78 0.25 -2.98
N ILE A 27 0.03 -0.85 -3.09
CA ILE A 27 -0.34 -1.72 -1.98
C ILE A 27 0.40 -3.05 -2.11
N THR A 28 1.28 -3.32 -1.16
CA THR A 28 2.08 -4.55 -1.08
C THR A 28 1.51 -5.51 -0.05
N SER A 29 1.18 -6.74 -0.47
CA SER A 29 0.80 -7.81 0.44
C SER A 29 2.03 -8.34 1.16
N VAL A 30 1.89 -8.48 2.47
CA VAL A 30 2.92 -9.06 3.32
C VAL A 30 2.61 -10.55 3.49
N PRO A 31 3.54 -11.45 3.15
CA PRO A 31 3.35 -12.88 3.37
C PRO A 31 3.13 -13.15 4.86
N ASN A 32 2.04 -13.84 5.17
CA ASN A 32 1.84 -14.37 6.51
C ASN A 32 2.52 -15.76 6.57
N PRO A 33 3.59 -15.97 7.36
CA PRO A 33 4.30 -17.24 7.43
C PRO A 33 3.42 -18.40 7.93
N ARG A 34 2.27 -18.10 8.56
CA ARG A 34 1.26 -19.09 8.96
C ARG A 34 0.18 -19.33 7.89
N SER A 35 0.05 -18.45 6.91
CA SER A 35 -0.87 -18.62 5.80
C SER A 35 -0.12 -19.26 4.63
N HIS A 36 -0.51 -20.49 4.27
CA HIS A 36 0.01 -21.27 3.13
C HIS A 36 -0.23 -20.61 1.74
N LYS A 37 -0.59 -19.31 1.67
CA LYS A 37 -0.80 -18.55 0.44
C LYS A 37 0.50 -17.81 0.15
N ASP A 38 1.18 -18.28 -0.89
CA ASP A 38 2.30 -17.65 -1.60
C ASP A 38 3.40 -16.96 -0.76
N ILE A 39 4.58 -17.57 -0.82
CA ILE A 39 5.84 -17.10 -0.22
C ILE A 39 6.27 -15.74 -0.80
N SER A 40 5.73 -15.35 -1.95
CA SER A 40 5.98 -14.08 -2.62
C SER A 40 4.79 -13.14 -2.42
N GLY A 41 5.01 -12.01 -1.74
CA GLY A 41 4.01 -10.94 -1.61
C GLY A 41 3.47 -10.49 -2.97
N TYR A 42 2.24 -9.99 -2.96
CA TYR A 42 1.50 -9.51 -4.13
C TYR A 42 1.45 -7.99 -4.10
N VAL A 43 1.86 -7.32 -5.18
CA VAL A 43 1.78 -5.87 -5.29
C VAL A 43 0.68 -5.52 -6.27
N PHE A 44 -0.18 -4.57 -5.90
CA PHE A 44 -1.13 -3.96 -6.80
C PHE A 44 -1.27 -2.48 -6.50
N ASP A 45 -1.71 -1.73 -7.48
CA ASP A 45 -1.95 -0.30 -7.35
C ASP A 45 -3.42 0.06 -7.59
N MET A 46 -3.81 1.21 -7.03
CA MET A 46 -5.12 1.81 -7.23
C MET A 46 -5.07 3.32 -6.97
N VAL A 47 -6.12 4.02 -7.42
CA VAL A 47 -6.28 5.46 -7.23
C VAL A 47 -7.49 5.70 -6.36
N VAL A 48 -7.30 6.50 -5.31
CA VAL A 48 -8.33 6.83 -4.32
C VAL A 48 -8.58 8.33 -4.28
N ASP A 49 -9.85 8.72 -4.29
CA ASP A 49 -10.27 10.09 -4.00
C ASP A 49 -10.55 10.23 -2.50
N ALA A 50 -9.72 10.97 -1.78
CA ALA A 50 -9.79 11.14 -0.33
C ALA A 50 -11.10 11.78 0.16
N ASP A 51 -11.78 12.57 -0.66
CA ASP A 51 -13.03 13.24 -0.30
C ASP A 51 -14.25 12.30 -0.49
N LEU A 52 -14.12 11.31 -1.37
CA LEU A 52 -15.19 10.36 -1.69
C LEU A 52 -15.02 8.99 -1.01
N THR A 53 -13.78 8.60 -0.69
CA THR A 53 -13.49 7.29 -0.11
C THR A 53 -13.86 7.23 1.37
N ASN A 54 -14.49 6.13 1.76
CA ASN A 54 -14.69 5.75 3.15
C ASN A 54 -13.72 4.61 3.53
N PHE A 55 -13.34 4.50 4.80
CA PHE A 55 -12.44 3.45 5.28
C PHE A 55 -13.01 2.05 5.02
N LYS A 56 -14.31 1.85 5.20
CA LYS A 56 -14.96 0.56 4.93
C LYS A 56 -14.84 0.17 3.47
N ASP A 57 -15.18 1.08 2.56
CA ASP A 57 -15.19 0.80 1.12
C ASP A 57 -13.75 0.58 0.61
N PHE A 58 -12.79 1.33 1.16
CA PHE A 58 -11.36 1.11 0.91
C PHE A 58 -10.90 -0.28 1.35
N VAL A 59 -11.23 -0.70 2.57
CA VAL A 59 -10.89 -2.05 3.06
C VAL A 59 -11.56 -3.12 2.22
N ASP A 60 -12.83 -2.93 1.84
CA ASP A 60 -13.58 -3.88 1.02
C ASP A 60 -12.95 -4.04 -0.37
N GLU A 61 -12.48 -2.96 -0.99
CA GLU A 61 -11.78 -3.02 -2.29
C GLU A 61 -10.44 -3.75 -2.19
N VAL A 62 -9.65 -3.48 -1.14
CA VAL A 62 -8.41 -4.22 -0.85
C VAL A 62 -8.70 -5.70 -0.64
N VAL A 63 -9.77 -6.03 0.09
CA VAL A 63 -10.23 -7.40 0.33
C VAL A 63 -10.77 -8.07 -0.93
N GLU A 64 -11.41 -7.33 -1.84
CA GLU A 64 -11.85 -7.87 -3.12
C GLU A 64 -10.66 -8.29 -3.99
N LYS A 65 -9.61 -7.46 -4.02
CA LYS A 65 -8.36 -7.73 -4.74
C LYS A 65 -7.56 -8.86 -4.09
N TYR A 66 -7.53 -8.90 -2.76
CA TYR A 66 -6.86 -9.93 -1.99
C TYR A 66 -7.77 -10.47 -0.89
N PRO A 67 -8.60 -11.48 -1.21
CA PRO A 67 -9.55 -12.01 -0.25
C PRO A 67 -8.84 -12.73 0.90
N PRO A 68 -9.16 -12.38 2.16
CA PRO A 68 -8.68 -13.07 3.33
C PRO A 68 -9.23 -14.50 3.35
N ARG A 69 -8.50 -15.42 3.97
CA ARG A 69 -8.98 -16.78 4.23
C ARG A 69 -9.93 -16.80 5.43
N PHE A 70 -10.52 -17.97 5.67
CA PHE A 70 -11.44 -18.17 6.78
C PHE A 70 -10.82 -17.71 8.12
N ASN A 71 -11.51 -16.78 8.79
CA ASN A 71 -11.11 -16.12 10.05
C ASN A 71 -9.88 -15.21 9.98
N GLU A 72 -9.34 -14.86 8.82
CA GLU A 72 -8.30 -13.83 8.72
C GLU A 72 -8.91 -12.43 8.74
N GLN A 73 -8.27 -11.52 9.46
CA GLN A 73 -8.57 -10.10 9.52
C GLN A 73 -7.54 -9.32 8.68
N PRO A 74 -7.98 -8.51 7.71
CA PRO A 74 -7.09 -7.63 6.96
C PRO A 74 -6.59 -6.52 7.89
N THR A 75 -5.28 -6.31 7.90
CA THR A 75 -4.63 -5.17 8.55
C THR A 75 -3.88 -4.39 7.50
N ILE A 76 -4.05 -3.08 7.50
CA ILE A 76 -3.44 -2.17 6.54
C ILE A 76 -2.53 -1.21 7.29
N ALA A 77 -1.35 -0.94 6.76
CA ALA A 77 -0.39 0.01 7.28
C ALA A 77 0.31 0.77 6.15
N TYR A 78 0.91 1.91 6.47
CA TYR A 78 1.83 2.61 5.58
C TYR A 78 3.16 2.83 6.29
N TYR A 79 4.24 2.93 5.51
CA TYR A 79 5.54 3.27 6.08
C TYR A 79 5.67 4.78 6.26
N ASP A 80 5.83 5.23 7.50
CA ASP A 80 6.04 6.64 7.80
C ASP A 80 7.54 6.94 7.84
N LEU A 81 8.01 7.70 6.86
CA LEU A 81 9.44 8.08 6.76
C LEU A 81 9.92 8.86 7.97
N ALA A 82 9.07 9.72 8.55
CA ALA A 82 9.43 10.58 9.68
C ALA A 82 9.71 9.77 10.95
N SER A 83 8.89 8.76 11.23
CA SER A 83 9.07 7.87 12.39
C SER A 83 9.81 6.57 12.06
N SER A 84 10.16 6.35 10.80
CA SER A 84 10.83 5.14 10.30
C SER A 84 10.14 3.84 10.72
N THR A 85 8.81 3.86 10.85
CA THR A 85 8.00 2.71 11.27
C THR A 85 6.73 2.58 10.44
N TYR A 86 6.14 1.39 10.49
CA TYR A 86 4.81 1.13 9.93
C TYR A 86 3.75 1.66 10.89
N LEU A 87 2.80 2.43 10.35
CA LEU A 87 1.63 2.93 11.06
C LEU A 87 0.37 2.27 10.50
N GLU A 88 -0.37 1.59 11.37
CA GLU A 88 -1.62 0.91 11.01
C GLU A 88 -2.74 1.93 10.79
N VAL A 89 -3.56 1.68 9.77
CA VAL A 89 -4.75 2.48 9.47
C VAL A 89 -5.97 1.65 9.86
N LYS A 90 -6.64 2.03 10.95
CA LYS A 90 -7.79 1.30 11.53
C LYS A 90 -9.08 2.09 11.45
N SER A 91 -8.99 3.35 11.06
CA SER A 91 -10.11 4.28 11.05
C SER A 91 -10.02 5.24 9.88
N TYR A 92 -11.16 5.84 9.55
CA TYR A 92 -11.23 6.90 8.55
C TYR A 92 -10.36 8.11 8.89
N GLN A 93 -10.24 8.46 10.19
CA GLN A 93 -9.41 9.58 10.60
C GLN A 93 -7.92 9.32 10.35
N GLU A 94 -7.44 8.11 10.61
CA GLU A 94 -6.06 7.71 10.31
C GLU A 94 -5.80 7.65 8.80
N LEU A 95 -6.80 7.22 8.02
CA LEU A 95 -6.74 7.23 6.56
C LEU A 95 -6.54 8.65 6.03
N LEU A 96 -7.33 9.62 6.53
CA LEU A 96 -7.18 11.03 6.17
C LEU A 96 -5.84 11.62 6.63
N GLN A 97 -5.35 11.24 7.81
CA GLN A 97 -4.03 11.69 8.30
C GLN A 97 -2.90 11.19 7.41
N MET A 98 -2.98 9.94 6.95
CA MET A 98 -2.04 9.38 5.99
C MET A 98 -2.06 10.19 4.68
N PHE A 99 -3.24 10.51 4.13
CA PHE A 99 -3.34 11.34 2.92
C PHE A 99 -2.77 12.75 3.15
N ALA A 100 -3.08 13.39 4.27
CA ALA A 100 -2.55 14.69 4.61
C ALA A 100 -1.01 14.71 4.68
N LYS A 101 -0.39 13.65 5.21
CA LYS A 101 1.07 13.51 5.23
C LYS A 101 1.69 13.37 3.83
N HIS A 102 0.95 12.84 2.87
CA HIS A 102 1.41 12.60 1.51
C HIS A 102 0.83 13.60 0.50
N ALA A 103 0.25 14.70 0.97
CA ALA A 103 -0.42 15.69 0.13
C ALA A 103 0.48 16.27 -0.97
N ASP A 104 1.78 16.40 -0.71
CA ASP A 104 2.75 16.92 -1.68
C ASP A 104 3.12 15.89 -2.76
N THR A 105 3.25 14.62 -2.37
CA THR A 105 3.69 13.53 -3.26
C THR A 105 2.55 12.86 -4.02
N LYS A 106 1.32 12.95 -3.49
CA LYS A 106 0.12 12.23 -3.96
C LYS A 106 0.31 10.72 -4.16
N THR A 107 1.33 10.16 -3.51
CA THR A 107 1.74 8.76 -3.65
C THR A 107 1.93 8.18 -2.26
N VAL A 108 1.35 7.01 -1.98
CA VAL A 108 1.46 6.33 -0.70
C VAL A 108 1.83 4.86 -0.92
N ASN A 109 2.92 4.43 -0.27
CA ASN A 109 3.30 3.02 -0.22
C ASN A 109 2.62 2.37 0.99
N MET A 110 1.66 1.51 0.69
CA MET A 110 0.84 0.82 1.66
C MET A 110 1.20 -0.66 1.69
N PHE A 111 0.95 -1.24 2.85
CA PHE A 111 1.21 -2.63 3.15
C PHE A 111 -0.05 -3.20 3.75
N PHE A 112 -0.39 -4.42 3.37
CA PHE A 112 -1.51 -5.09 3.98
C PHE A 112 -1.19 -6.56 4.25
N SER A 113 -1.82 -7.10 5.28
CA SER A 113 -1.62 -8.47 5.72
C SER A 113 -2.93 -9.06 6.20
N CYS A 114 -3.14 -10.35 5.92
CA CYS A 114 -4.29 -11.09 6.41
C CYS A 114 -3.81 -12.05 7.51
N ASN A 115 -4.20 -11.74 8.75
CA ASN A 115 -3.75 -12.43 9.96
C ASN A 115 -4.93 -12.93 10.77
N LEU A 116 -4.77 -13.99 11.57
CA LEU A 116 -5.82 -14.30 12.55
C LEU A 116 -5.96 -13.14 13.56
N PRO A 117 -7.13 -12.89 14.15
CA PRO A 117 -7.40 -11.73 15.02
C PRO A 117 -6.50 -11.61 16.24
N ASN A 118 -5.81 -12.69 16.62
CA ASN A 118 -4.89 -12.77 17.75
C ASN A 118 -3.41 -12.67 17.33
N GLU A 119 -3.15 -12.41 16.05
CA GLU A 119 -1.80 -12.33 15.50
C GLU A 119 -1.46 -10.91 15.11
N THR A 120 -0.23 -10.50 15.38
CA THR A 120 0.29 -9.24 14.89
C THR A 120 0.86 -9.42 13.48
N PRO A 121 0.56 -8.50 12.54
CA PRO A 121 1.24 -8.47 11.25
C PRO A 121 2.75 -8.33 11.45
N GLN A 122 3.52 -9.09 10.67
CA GLN A 122 4.97 -8.95 10.64
C GLN A 122 5.36 -8.05 9.48
N TRP A 123 5.39 -6.74 9.72
CA TRP A 123 5.80 -5.77 8.71
C TRP A 123 7.25 -6.00 8.27
N PRO A 124 7.58 -5.76 6.98
CA PRO A 124 8.93 -5.97 6.50
C PRO A 124 9.91 -5.08 7.26
N THR A 125 11.02 -5.66 7.71
CA THR A 125 12.09 -4.87 8.33
C THR A 125 12.84 -4.13 7.23
N ILE A 126 12.77 -2.79 7.21
CA ILE A 126 13.64 -1.98 6.34
C ILE A 126 15.06 -2.09 6.89
N THR A 127 15.77 -3.12 6.44
CA THR A 127 17.20 -3.28 6.72
C THR A 127 17.93 -2.39 5.72
N ALA A 128 18.90 -1.60 6.17
CA ALA A 128 19.66 -0.62 5.37
C ALA A 128 20.40 -1.18 4.13
N SER A 129 20.20 -2.45 3.78
CA SER A 129 20.77 -3.14 2.63
C SER A 129 20.12 -2.81 1.28
N GLN A 130 19.10 -1.92 1.22
CA GLN A 130 18.58 -1.40 -0.05
C GLN A 130 19.21 -0.06 -0.49
N SER A 131 20.17 0.47 0.26
CA SER A 131 21.04 1.55 -0.18
C SER A 131 22.47 1.04 -0.39
N THR A 132 22.71 0.31 -1.47
CA THR A 132 24.07 0.14 -2.00
C THR A 132 24.20 0.96 -3.28
N GLN A 133 24.87 2.10 -3.11
CA GLN A 133 25.56 2.83 -4.17
C GLN A 133 26.29 1.86 -5.12
N PRO A 134 26.34 2.12 -6.43
CA PRO A 134 27.36 1.51 -7.27
C PRO A 134 28.72 2.07 -6.82
N THR A 135 29.50 1.25 -6.13
CA THR A 135 30.92 1.52 -5.89
C THR A 135 31.63 1.52 -7.24
N HIS A 136 31.85 2.72 -7.78
CA HIS A 136 32.90 2.94 -8.76
C HIS A 136 34.24 2.78 -8.03
N GLU A 137 34.92 1.66 -8.23
CA GLU A 137 36.36 1.55 -8.00
C GLU A 137 37.10 2.27 -9.13
N PRO A 138 37.96 3.26 -8.85
CA PRO A 138 38.96 3.71 -9.79
C PRO A 138 40.23 2.86 -9.63
N ASN A 139 40.51 2.10 -10.69
CA ASN A 139 41.79 1.61 -11.24
C ASN A 139 43.00 1.41 -10.30
#